data_AF-A0A4Y2IQU4-F1
#
_entry.id   AF-A0A4Y2IQU4-F1
#
_cell.length_a   1.000
_cell.length_b   1.000
_cell.length_c   1.000
_cell.angle_alpha   90.00
_cell.angle_beta   90.00
_cell.angle_gamma   90.00
#
_symmetry.space_group_name_H-M   'P 1'
#
loop_
_entity.id
_entity.type
_entity.pdbx_description
1 polymer ?
#
loop_
_entity_poly.entity_id
_entity_poly.type
_entity_poly.pdbx_seq_one_letter_code
_entity_poly.pdbx_strand_id
1 'polypeptide(L)' 'MAHQNIQPGYIFWNEGDLYNTSINRSPTSYLNNPQKERANYATNVDTKMFLLKFTDLKRKPIGMIK' A
#
# COMPACT_ATOMS: atom_id res chain seq x y z
N MET A 1 9.90 -16.20 15.81
CA MET A 1 11.10 -15.33 15.97
C MET A 1 10.80 -13.82 16.02
N ALA A 2 9.63 -13.30 15.59
CA ALA A 2 9.29 -11.88 15.79
C ALA A 2 8.89 -11.53 17.24
N HIS A 3 8.14 -12.41 17.91
CA HIS A 3 7.64 -12.20 19.28
C HIS A 3 8.76 -12.11 20.35
N GLN A 4 9.92 -12.71 20.09
CA GLN A 4 11.05 -12.73 21.02
C GLN A 4 12.00 -11.52 20.86
N ASN A 5 11.80 -10.70 19.83
CA ASN A 5 12.63 -9.54 19.50
C ASN A 5 11.82 -8.24 19.57
N ILE A 6 10.87 -8.17 20.51
CA ILE A 6 10.09 -6.95 20.74
C ILE A 6 11.03 -5.89 21.35
N GLN A 7 11.07 -4.72 20.72
CA GLN A 7 11.86 -3.59 21.18
C GLN A 7 11.04 -2.30 21.09
N PRO A 8 11.24 -1.33 22.01
CA PRO A 8 10.63 -0.03 21.90
C PRO A 8 11.13 0.70 20.65
N GLY A 9 10.24 1.44 20.00
CA GLY A 9 10.52 2.05 18.71
C GLY A 9 9.38 2.93 18.22
N TYR A 10 9.53 3.42 16.99
CA TYR A 10 8.53 4.26 16.31
C TYR A 10 7.99 3.56 15.07
N ILE A 11 6.70 3.75 14.83
CA ILE A 11 6.01 3.35 13.61
C ILE A 11 5.72 4.61 12.80
N PHE A 12 6.16 4.62 11.55
CA PHE A 12 5.85 5.65 10.57
C PHE A 12 4.96 5.07 9.49
N TRP A 13 4.06 5.89 8.96
CA TRP A 13 3.21 5.53 7.84
C TRP A 13 3.43 6.55 6.71
N ASN A 14 3.35 6.08 5.47
CA ASN A 14 3.35 6.93 4.29
C ASN A 14 2.41 6.35 3.24
N GLU A 15 1.79 7.22 2.45
CA GLU A 15 0.99 6.84 1.30
C GLU A 15 1.59 7.43 0.03
N GLY A 16 1.55 6.69 -1.07
CA GLY A 16 2.01 7.17 -2.36
C GLY A 16 1.36 6.42 -3.50
N ASP A 17 1.13 7.12 -4.61
CA ASP A 17 0.64 6.51 -5.82
C ASP A 17 1.80 5.93 -6.65
N LEU A 18 1.76 4.61 -6.86
CA LEU A 18 2.63 3.90 -7.80
C LEU A 18 1.91 3.73 -9.13
N TYR A 19 2.23 4.62 -10.06
CA TYR A 19 1.78 4.52 -11.45
C TYR A 19 2.69 3.54 -12.22
N ASN A 20 2.13 2.85 -13.22
CA ASN A 20 2.82 1.90 -14.12
C ASN A 20 3.40 0.62 -13.49
N THR A 21 3.08 0.27 -12.25
CA THR A 21 3.56 -0.97 -11.62
C THR A 21 2.59 -2.16 -11.73
N SER A 22 1.34 -1.89 -12.10
CA SER A 22 0.26 -2.89 -12.14
C SER A 22 -0.59 -2.73 -13.40
N ILE A 23 -0.94 -3.84 -14.04
CA ILE A 23 -1.92 -3.90 -15.14
C ILE A 23 -3.14 -4.67 -14.68
N ASN A 24 -4.34 -4.18 -15.00
CA ASN A 24 -5.57 -4.93 -14.74
C ASN A 24 -5.63 -6.12 -15.70
N ARG A 25 -5.53 -7.34 -15.16
CA ARG A 25 -5.51 -8.59 -15.93
C ARG A 25 -6.88 -8.99 -16.50
N SER A 26 -7.94 -8.26 -16.20
CA SER A 26 -9.30 -8.50 -16.73
C SER A 26 -10.06 -7.17 -16.92
N PRO A 27 -9.65 -6.36 -17.91
CA PRO A 27 -10.24 -5.04 -18.14
C PRO A 27 -11.74 -5.12 -18.53
N THR A 28 -12.16 -6.21 -19.17
CA THR A 28 -13.56 -6.45 -19.55
C THR A 28 -14.48 -6.63 -18.34
N SER A 29 -14.02 -7.30 -17.28
CA SER A 29 -14.79 -7.46 -16.03
C SER A 29 -14.93 -6.14 -15.28
N TYR A 30 -13.92 -5.27 -15.31
CA TYR A 30 -14.00 -3.92 -14.71
C TYR A 30 -15.02 -3.02 -15.42
N LEU A 31 -15.20 -3.18 -16.74
CA LEU A 31 -16.20 -2.44 -17.50
C LEU A 31 -17.65 -2.84 -17.17
N ASN A 32 -17.87 -4.03 -16.62
CA ASN A 32 -19.18 -4.49 -16.18
C ASN A 32 -19.62 -3.89 -14.84
N ASN A 33 -18.73 -3.20 -14.11
CA ASN A 33 -19.11 -2.49 -12.90
C ASN A 33 -20.02 -1.29 -13.23
N PRO A 34 -21.02 -0.97 -12.40
CA PRO A 34 -21.91 0.16 -12.61
C PRO A 34 -21.14 1.47 -12.87
N GLN A 35 -21.56 2.25 -13.87
CA GLN A 35 -20.87 3.48 -14.26
C GLN A 35 -20.75 4.49 -13.09
N LYS A 36 -21.75 4.53 -12.20
CA LYS A 36 -21.73 5.35 -10.98
C LYS A 36 -20.61 4.97 -10.02
N GLU A 37 -20.24 3.70 -9.95
CA GLU A 37 -19.15 3.21 -9.11
C GLU A 37 -17.80 3.47 -9.78
N ARG A 38 -17.68 3.23 -11.09
CA ARG A 38 -16.45 3.51 -11.85
C ARG A 38 -16.07 4.99 -11.86
N ALA A 39 -17.04 5.90 -11.84
CA ALA A 39 -16.81 7.34 -11.84
C ALA A 39 -16.11 7.86 -10.56
N ASN A 40 -16.08 7.07 -9.49
CA ASN A 40 -15.42 7.44 -8.22
C ASN A 40 -13.91 7.15 -8.23
N TYR A 41 -13.39 6.48 -9.25
CA TYR A 41 -11.99 6.05 -9.33
C TYR A 41 -11.34 6.62 -10.58
N ALA A 42 -10.18 7.26 -10.42
CA ALA A 42 -9.44 7.87 -11.53
C ALA A 42 -8.84 6.82 -12.48
N THR A 43 -8.58 5.60 -11.99
CA THR A 43 -7.94 4.51 -12.73
C THR A 43 -8.63 3.17 -12.46
N ASN A 44 -8.46 2.23 -13.39
CA ASN A 44 -8.94 0.84 -13.29
C ASN A 44 -7.94 -0.11 -12.61
N VAL A 45 -6.91 0.47 -12.00
CA VAL A 45 -5.84 -0.18 -11.24
C VAL A 45 -5.71 0.57 -9.93
N ASP A 46 -5.54 -0.19 -8.84
CA ASP A 46 -5.18 0.40 -7.55
C ASP A 46 -3.72 0.85 -7.62
N THR A 47 -3.52 2.16 -7.54
CA THR A 47 -2.21 2.80 -7.54
C THR A 47 -1.72 3.06 -6.13
N LYS A 48 -2.57 2.94 -5.10
CA LYS A 48 -2.19 3.32 -3.74
C LYS A 48 -1.30 2.26 -3.10
N MET A 49 -0.11 2.67 -2.71
CA MET A 49 0.76 1.90 -1.83
C MET A 49 0.82 2.54 -0.45
N PHE A 50 0.67 1.71 0.58
CA PHE A 50 0.80 2.10 1.98
C PHE A 50 2.11 1.54 2.54
N LEU A 51 3.02 2.40 2.96
CA LEU A 51 4.28 2.00 3.56
C LEU A 51 4.22 2.17 5.07
N LEU A 52 4.33 1.08 5.81
CA LEU A 52 4.57 1.07 7.25
C LEU A 52 6.05 0.83 7.52
N LYS A 53 6.72 1.78 8.16
CA LYS A 53 8.13 1.70 8.52
C LYS A 53 8.30 1.61 10.04
N PHE A 54 8.99 0.58 10.48
CA PHE A 54 9.32 0.33 11.88
C PHE A 54 10.77 0.74 12.15
N THR A 55 11.00 1.51 13.21
CA THR A 55 12.33 1.95 13.62
C THR A 55 12.54 1.80 15.12
N ASP A 56 13.79 1.71 15.57
CA ASP A 56 14.12 1.77 16.99
C ASP A 56 14.05 3.21 17.54
N LEU A 57 14.28 3.38 18.84
CA LEU A 57 14.29 4.71 19.48
C LEU A 57 15.38 5.66 18.92
N LYS A 58 16.41 5.12 18.27
CA LYS A 58 17.48 5.89 17.60
C LYS A 58 17.18 6.11 16.11
N ARG A 59 15.95 5.82 15.67
CA ARG A 59 15.48 5.87 14.27
C ARG A 59 16.21 4.92 13.31
N LYS A 60 16.88 3.88 13.82
CA LYS A 60 17.45 2.82 12.99
C LYS A 60 16.32 1.97 12.40
N PRO A 61 16.32 1.66 11.09
CA PRO A 61 15.30 0.81 10.49
C PRO A 61 15.31 -0.61 11.06
N ILE A 62 14.14 -1.09 11.48
CA ILE A 62 13.90 -2.49 11.90
C ILE A 62 13.27 -3.27 10.75
N GLY A 63 12.33 -2.65 10.03
CA GLY A 63 11.63 -3.27 8.91
C GLY A 63 10.63 -2.34 8.24
N MET A 64 10.09 -2.77 7.09
CA MET A 64 9.06 -2.05 6.36
C MET A 64 8.04 -3.04 5.76
N ILE A 65 6.76 -2.66 5.76
CA ILE A 65 5.66 -3.37 5.09
C ILE A 65 5.09 -2.40 4.04
N LYS A 66 4.84 -2.90 2.84
CA LYS A 66 4.42 -2.14 1.66
C LYS A 66 3.20 -2.79 1.01
#